data_AF-A0A956FLC3-F1
#
_entry.id   AF-A0A956FLC3-F1
#
_cell.length_a   1.000
_cell.length_b   1.000
_cell.length_c   1.000
_cell.angle_alpha   90.00
_cell.angle_beta   90.00
_cell.angle_gamma   90.00
#
_symmetry.space_group_name_H-M   'P 1'
#
loop_
_entity.id
_entity.type
_entity.pdbx_description
1 polymer ?
#
loop_
_entity_poly.entity_id
_entity_poly.type
_entity_poly.pdbx_seq_one_letter_code
_entity_poly.pdbx_strand_id
1 'polypeptide(L)'
;LLTISYRGNPLNEGIYRKGLIGLAKADLEFHTKALDALLKRERGGQALVVEGPAVVTEASGGIPGVPFYMALLLDIMGDRFEDPLASMLRMFEEKIPAGREPDVDAEGLVRMDDRELADDLQEKLTARFNGYAVGDGFDRALYERFLRDYAQTRGFAIDGVDYDAEFDTDEVCGVAPTSAS
;
A
#
# COMPACT_ATOMS: atom_id res chain seq x y z
N LEU A 1 -15.05 -11.77 -3.58
CA LEU A 1 -14.87 -10.32 -3.83
C LEU A 1 -13.92 -9.79 -2.78
N LEU A 2 -12.93 -8.99 -3.16
CA LEU A 2 -11.98 -8.39 -2.23
C LEU A 2 -12.03 -6.87 -2.39
N THR A 3 -12.11 -6.16 -1.27
CA THR A 3 -11.94 -4.70 -1.24
C THR A 3 -10.68 -4.37 -0.46
N ILE A 4 -9.90 -3.39 -0.94
CA ILE A 4 -8.62 -3.02 -0.33
C ILE A 4 -8.79 -1.68 0.39
N SER A 5 -8.37 -1.68 1.65
CA SER A 5 -8.36 -0.55 2.57
C SER A 5 -6.96 -0.35 3.13
N TYR A 6 -6.76 0.82 3.74
CA TYR A 6 -5.59 1.12 4.55
C TYR A 6 -6.08 2.00 5.69
N ARG A 7 -5.88 1.52 6.92
CA ARG A 7 -6.30 2.18 8.15
C ARG A 7 -5.21 3.07 8.76
N GLY A 8 -3.96 2.75 8.43
CA GLY A 8 -2.79 3.38 9.00
C GLY A 8 -2.52 2.98 10.44
N ASN A 9 -1.63 3.73 11.07
CA ASN A 9 -1.15 3.51 12.42
C ASN A 9 -1.44 4.76 13.30
N PRO A 10 -1.12 4.73 14.61
CA PRO A 10 -1.37 5.87 15.50
C PRO A 10 -0.74 7.21 15.06
N LEU A 11 0.31 7.20 14.23
CA LEU A 11 0.96 8.42 13.75
C LEU A 11 0.17 9.11 12.62
N ASN A 12 -0.59 8.35 11.83
CA ASN A 12 -1.30 8.86 10.65
C ASN A 12 -2.82 8.58 10.68
N GLU A 13 -3.35 7.98 11.75
CA GLU A 13 -4.77 7.66 11.93
C GLU A 13 -5.67 8.90 11.82
N GLY A 14 -5.17 10.08 12.18
CA GLY A 14 -5.90 11.36 12.07
C GLY A 14 -6.32 11.67 10.64
N ILE A 15 -5.52 11.24 9.66
CA ILE A 15 -5.84 11.36 8.24
C ILE A 15 -6.62 10.11 7.81
N TYR A 16 -6.07 8.92 8.05
CA TYR A 16 -6.54 7.69 7.40
C TYR A 16 -7.78 7.04 8.02
N ARG A 17 -7.92 7.04 9.35
CA ARG A 17 -9.03 6.38 10.05
C ARG A 17 -10.04 7.37 10.61
N LYS A 18 -9.56 8.48 11.15
CA LYS A 18 -10.37 9.51 11.85
C LYS A 18 -10.66 10.73 10.97
N GLY A 19 -10.14 10.76 9.75
CA GLY A 19 -10.38 11.80 8.76
C GLY A 19 -11.47 11.44 7.74
N LEU A 20 -11.60 12.28 6.71
CA LEU A 20 -12.61 12.13 5.64
C LEU A 20 -12.46 10.81 4.87
N ILE A 21 -11.22 10.41 4.54
CA ILE A 21 -10.97 9.13 3.86
C ILE A 21 -11.36 7.94 4.76
N GLY A 22 -11.23 8.08 6.09
CA GLY A 22 -11.66 7.07 7.05
C GLY A 22 -13.17 6.83 7.03
N LEU A 23 -13.99 7.87 6.82
CA LEU A 23 -15.43 7.71 6.60
C LEU A 23 -15.73 6.92 5.32
N ALA A 24 -15.01 7.20 4.24
CA ALA A 24 -15.15 6.45 3.00
C ALA A 24 -14.72 4.98 3.16
N LYS A 25 -13.69 4.69 3.98
CA LYS A 25 -13.29 3.31 4.30
C LYS A 25 -14.31 2.60 5.20
N ALA A 26 -14.91 3.29 6.16
CA ALA A 26 -16.01 2.72 6.95
C ALA A 26 -17.22 2.36 6.07
N ASP A 27 -17.53 3.19 5.07
CA ASP A 27 -18.57 2.89 4.07
C ASP A 27 -18.21 1.68 3.20
N LEU A 28 -16.95 1.57 2.76
CA LEU A 28 -16.43 0.40 2.04
C LEU A 28 -16.55 -0.88 2.88
N GLU A 29 -16.18 -0.82 4.15
CA GLU A 29 -16.31 -1.94 5.10
C GLU A 29 -17.79 -2.36 5.25
N PHE A 30 -18.70 -1.40 5.41
CA PHE A 30 -20.13 -1.65 5.51
C PHE A 30 -20.69 -2.34 4.27
N HIS A 31 -20.42 -1.80 3.07
CA HIS A 31 -20.91 -2.37 1.82
C HIS A 31 -20.29 -3.74 1.54
N THR A 32 -19.02 -3.96 1.88
CA THR A 32 -18.38 -5.27 1.72
C THR A 32 -19.06 -6.32 2.60
N LYS A 33 -19.42 -5.98 3.85
CA LYS A 33 -20.18 -6.88 4.75
C LYS A 33 -21.58 -7.19 4.21
N ALA A 34 -22.27 -6.19 3.65
CA ALA A 34 -23.57 -6.42 3.01
C ALA A 34 -23.46 -7.36 1.79
N LEU A 35 -22.44 -7.17 0.95
CA LEU A 35 -22.16 -8.03 -0.19
C LEU A 35 -21.77 -9.45 0.23
N ASP A 36 -21.02 -9.61 1.33
CA ASP A 36 -20.66 -10.92 1.86
C ASP A 36 -21.90 -11.74 2.23
N ALA A 37 -22.84 -11.14 2.95
CA ALA A 37 -24.11 -11.78 3.30
C ALA A 37 -24.91 -12.21 2.06
N LEU A 38 -24.94 -11.37 1.03
CA LEU A 38 -25.62 -11.65 -0.23
C LEU A 38 -24.95 -12.80 -1.00
N LEU A 39 -23.64 -12.75 -1.16
CA LEU A 39 -22.86 -13.76 -1.90
C LEU A 39 -22.93 -15.13 -1.24
N LYS A 40 -22.87 -15.18 0.10
CA LYS A 40 -23.04 -16.42 0.86
C LYS A 40 -24.39 -17.06 0.59
N ARG A 41 -25.46 -16.26 0.64
CA ARG A 41 -26.84 -16.73 0.43
C ARG A 41 -27.08 -17.23 -0.99
N GLU A 42 -26.58 -16.53 -2.00
CA GLU A 42 -27.03 -16.73 -3.38
C GLU A 42 -26.06 -17.54 -4.24
N ARG A 43 -24.77 -17.55 -3.90
CA ARG A 43 -23.71 -18.05 -4.78
C ARG A 43 -22.69 -18.94 -4.07
N GLY A 44 -22.81 -19.15 -2.74
CA GLY A 44 -21.76 -19.78 -1.95
C GLY A 44 -20.42 -19.03 -2.02
N GLY A 45 -20.48 -17.73 -2.31
CA GLY A 45 -19.31 -16.86 -2.42
C GLY A 45 -19.03 -16.10 -1.12
N GLN A 46 -17.99 -15.28 -1.15
CA GLN A 46 -17.55 -14.48 0.00
C GLN A 46 -17.09 -13.09 -0.46
N ALA A 47 -17.31 -12.08 0.38
CA ALA A 47 -16.67 -10.78 0.25
C ALA A 47 -15.84 -10.46 1.51
N LEU A 48 -14.62 -9.95 1.30
CA LEU A 48 -13.69 -9.64 2.40
C LEU A 48 -13.08 -8.26 2.18
N VAL A 49 -12.87 -7.56 3.29
CA VAL A 49 -12.06 -6.34 3.33
C VAL A 49 -10.64 -6.73 3.71
N VAL A 50 -9.67 -6.21 2.96
CA VAL A 50 -8.24 -6.37 3.20
C VAL A 50 -7.70 -5.03 3.68
N GLU A 51 -7.17 -4.99 4.90
CA GLU A 51 -6.39 -3.85 5.40
C GLU A 51 -4.93 -4.08 5.00
N GLY A 52 -4.48 -3.36 3.97
CA GLY A 52 -3.14 -3.44 3.41
C GLY A 52 -2.09 -2.74 4.29
N PRO A 53 -0.80 -3.05 4.12
CA PRO A 53 0.28 -2.27 4.70
C PRO A 53 0.48 -0.95 3.92
N ALA A 54 1.21 -0.03 4.51
CA ALA A 54 1.68 1.17 3.84
C ALA A 54 2.69 0.81 2.75
N VAL A 55 2.41 1.24 1.52
CA VAL A 55 3.26 0.99 0.34
C VAL A 55 3.53 2.28 -0.44
N VAL A 56 4.64 2.29 -1.17
CA VAL A 56 4.95 3.38 -2.10
C VAL A 56 4.07 3.22 -3.34
N THR A 57 3.24 4.23 -3.59
CA THR A 57 2.35 4.32 -4.76
C THR A 57 2.35 5.74 -5.27
N GLU A 58 1.85 5.94 -6.49
CA GLU A 58 1.70 7.29 -7.01
C GLU A 58 0.81 8.17 -6.12
N ALA A 59 -0.28 7.60 -5.61
CA ALA A 59 -1.21 8.30 -4.74
C ALA A 59 -0.57 8.64 -3.37
N SER A 60 0.21 7.73 -2.79
CA SER A 60 0.79 7.94 -1.45
C SER A 60 1.84 9.05 -1.43
N GLY A 61 2.56 9.28 -2.54
CA GLY A 61 3.49 10.41 -2.65
C GLY A 61 2.82 11.79 -2.66
N GLY A 62 1.54 11.87 -3.01
CA GLY A 62 0.77 13.11 -3.03
C GLY A 62 0.13 13.50 -1.68
N ILE A 63 0.11 12.59 -0.70
CA ILE A 63 -0.51 12.84 0.60
C ILE A 63 0.50 13.53 1.53
N PRO A 64 0.19 14.72 2.07
CA PRO A 64 1.10 15.43 2.97
C PRO A 64 1.57 14.56 4.15
N GLY A 65 2.88 14.56 4.41
CA GLY A 65 3.52 13.82 5.51
C GLY A 65 3.77 12.32 5.22
N VAL A 66 3.11 11.72 4.23
CA VAL A 66 3.31 10.30 3.88
C VAL A 66 4.70 10.01 3.34
N PRO A 67 5.34 10.84 2.48
CA PRO A 67 6.72 10.62 2.08
C PRO A 67 7.70 10.49 3.25
N PHE A 68 7.55 11.35 4.27
CA PHE A 68 8.38 11.29 5.47
C PHE A 68 8.12 10.01 6.27
N TYR A 69 6.86 9.68 6.50
CA TYR A 69 6.45 8.43 7.16
C TYR A 69 7.02 7.20 6.45
N MET A 70 6.86 7.13 5.12
CA MET A 70 7.33 6.01 4.30
C MET A 70 8.84 5.89 4.33
N ALA A 71 9.60 6.99 4.24
CA ALA A 71 11.05 6.94 4.31
C ALA A 71 11.55 6.34 5.64
N LEU A 72 10.91 6.67 6.77
CA LEU A 72 11.23 6.07 8.07
C LEU A 72 10.79 4.60 8.16
N LEU A 73 9.56 4.31 7.71
CA LEU A 73 8.99 2.95 7.75
C LEU A 73 9.83 1.98 6.94
N LEU A 74 10.18 2.34 5.70
CA LEU A 74 11.01 1.55 4.81
C LEU A 74 12.32 1.14 5.48
N ASP A 75 12.98 2.07 6.18
CA ASP A 75 14.25 1.82 6.88
C ASP A 75 14.07 0.87 8.08
N ILE A 76 13.06 1.13 8.91
CA ILE A 76 12.81 0.36 10.14
C ILE A 76 12.32 -1.06 9.82
N MET A 77 11.51 -1.22 8.78
CA MET A 77 11.04 -2.52 8.32
C MET A 77 12.19 -3.34 7.75
N GLY A 78 13.11 -2.71 7.00
CA GLY A 78 14.21 -3.42 6.33
C GLY A 78 13.67 -4.58 5.48
N ASP A 79 14.22 -5.77 5.69
CA ASP A 79 13.80 -7.00 4.99
C ASP A 79 12.35 -7.45 5.31
N ARG A 80 11.72 -6.87 6.34
CA ARG A 80 10.30 -7.13 6.65
C ARG A 80 9.35 -6.35 5.74
N PHE A 81 9.85 -5.33 5.04
CA PHE A 81 9.03 -4.53 4.11
C PHE A 81 8.60 -5.38 2.93
N GLU A 82 7.33 -5.25 2.55
CA GLU A 82 6.75 -5.94 1.42
C GLU A 82 6.34 -4.91 0.38
N ASP A 83 6.88 -5.04 -0.83
CA ASP A 83 6.35 -4.30 -1.97
C ASP A 83 4.91 -4.77 -2.29
N PRO A 84 4.17 -4.04 -3.14
CA PRO A 84 2.79 -4.41 -3.47
C PRO A 84 2.62 -5.84 -4.00
N LEU A 85 3.60 -6.36 -4.76
CA LEU A 85 3.54 -7.72 -5.29
C LEU A 85 3.74 -8.75 -4.19
N ALA A 86 4.80 -8.60 -3.38
CA ALA A 86 5.09 -9.46 -2.25
C ALA A 86 3.92 -9.50 -1.26
N SER A 87 3.34 -8.34 -0.97
CA SER A 87 2.15 -8.22 -0.10
C SER A 87 0.96 -9.01 -0.66
N MET A 88 0.64 -8.85 -1.95
CA MET A 88 -0.48 -9.56 -2.58
C MET A 88 -0.24 -11.08 -2.67
N LEU A 89 0.99 -11.51 -2.93
CA LEU A 89 1.36 -12.93 -2.92
C LEU A 89 1.16 -13.53 -1.53
N ARG A 90 1.70 -12.89 -0.49
CA ARG A 90 1.49 -13.31 0.91
C ARG A 90 0.02 -13.39 1.27
N MET A 91 -0.80 -12.44 0.82
CA MET A 91 -2.24 -12.45 1.07
C MET A 91 -2.88 -13.74 0.56
N PHE A 92 -2.61 -14.14 -0.68
CA PHE A 92 -3.21 -15.36 -1.24
C PHE A 92 -2.59 -16.65 -0.70
N GLU A 93 -1.31 -16.62 -0.31
CA GLU A 93 -0.62 -17.80 0.21
C GLU A 93 -0.95 -18.07 1.68
N GLU A 94 -0.95 -17.03 2.51
CA GLU A 94 -1.04 -17.16 3.97
C GLU A 94 -2.42 -16.78 4.51
N LYS A 95 -3.04 -15.72 3.99
CA LYS A 95 -4.28 -15.17 4.57
C LYS A 95 -5.56 -15.66 3.90
N ILE A 96 -5.54 -15.89 2.59
CA ILE A 96 -6.68 -16.37 1.81
C ILE A 96 -6.28 -17.61 0.99
N PRO A 97 -5.76 -18.68 1.64
CA PRO A 97 -5.31 -19.87 0.92
C PRO A 97 -6.44 -20.59 0.21
N ALA A 98 -6.17 -21.06 -1.01
CA ALA A 98 -7.14 -21.79 -1.81
C ALA A 98 -7.64 -23.05 -1.07
N GLY A 99 -8.97 -23.21 -0.98
CA GLY A 99 -9.61 -24.37 -0.36
C GLY A 99 -9.61 -24.38 1.17
N ARG A 100 -9.21 -23.28 1.82
CA ARG A 100 -9.23 -23.12 3.29
C ARG A 100 -9.98 -21.85 3.68
N GLU A 101 -10.40 -21.78 4.93
CA GLU A 101 -11.02 -20.54 5.45
C GLU A 101 -9.98 -19.41 5.52
N PRO A 102 -10.37 -18.18 5.15
CA PRO A 102 -9.51 -17.01 5.29
C PRO A 102 -9.16 -16.70 6.75
N ASP A 103 -7.92 -16.26 6.98
CA ASP A 103 -7.46 -15.69 8.24
C ASP A 103 -7.97 -14.24 8.37
N VAL A 104 -8.89 -14.03 9.30
CA VAL A 104 -9.54 -12.74 9.55
C VAL A 104 -9.53 -12.40 11.04
N ASP A 105 -9.48 -11.11 11.35
CA ASP A 105 -9.59 -10.63 12.72
C ASP A 105 -11.04 -10.69 13.27
N ALA A 106 -11.23 -10.20 14.49
CA ALA A 106 -12.53 -10.17 15.16
C ALA A 106 -13.59 -9.32 14.44
N GLU A 107 -13.19 -8.38 13.58
CA GLU A 107 -14.08 -7.54 12.77
C GLU A 107 -14.41 -8.20 11.40
N GLY A 108 -13.79 -9.35 11.10
CA GLY A 108 -13.91 -10.08 9.84
C GLY A 108 -13.00 -9.54 8.74
N LEU A 109 -11.90 -8.87 9.11
CA LEU A 109 -10.99 -8.20 8.17
C LEU A 109 -9.73 -9.03 7.96
N VAL A 110 -9.26 -9.09 6.73
CA VAL A 110 -7.95 -9.68 6.40
C VAL A 110 -6.87 -8.65 6.72
N ARG A 111 -5.96 -8.99 7.64
CA ARG A 111 -4.93 -8.08 8.15
C ARG A 111 -3.58 -8.33 7.49
N MET A 112 -3.24 -7.49 6.52
CA MET A 112 -1.94 -7.46 5.84
C MET A 112 -1.02 -6.37 6.40
N ASP A 113 -1.58 -5.45 7.20
CA ASP A 113 -0.88 -4.46 8.03
C ASP A 113 -0.24 -5.06 9.29
N ASP A 114 -0.36 -6.37 9.50
CA ASP A 114 0.15 -7.09 10.68
C ASP A 114 1.65 -6.91 10.91
N ARG A 115 2.45 -6.90 9.84
CA ARG A 115 3.89 -6.63 9.93
C ARG A 115 4.20 -5.17 10.27
N GLU A 116 3.44 -4.23 9.70
CA GLU A 116 3.59 -2.80 9.98
C GLU A 116 3.22 -2.49 11.43
N LEU A 117 2.13 -3.08 11.93
CA LEU A 117 1.58 -2.81 13.26
C LEU A 117 2.23 -3.63 14.38
N ALA A 118 3.30 -4.39 14.12
CA ALA A 118 4.04 -5.10 15.14
C ALA A 118 4.59 -4.13 16.21
N ASP A 119 4.43 -4.47 17.49
CA ASP A 119 4.77 -3.59 18.62
C ASP A 119 6.21 -3.05 18.55
N ASP A 120 7.19 -3.92 18.26
CA ASP A 120 8.61 -3.55 18.16
C ASP A 120 8.88 -2.51 17.06
N LEU A 121 8.07 -2.56 16.00
CA LEU A 121 8.17 -1.69 14.84
C LEU A 121 7.51 -0.35 15.16
N GLN A 122 6.30 -0.37 15.71
CA GLN A 122 5.57 0.83 16.11
C GLN A 122 6.32 1.64 17.17
N GLU A 123 6.98 1.00 18.12
CA GLU A 123 7.84 1.66 19.10
C GLU A 123 9.01 2.39 18.44
N LYS A 124 9.76 1.70 17.56
CA LYS A 124 10.89 2.28 16.82
C LYS A 124 10.44 3.43 15.92
N LEU A 125 9.33 3.24 15.21
CA LEU A 125 8.78 4.22 14.27
C LEU A 125 8.29 5.47 15.01
N THR A 126 7.59 5.30 16.13
CA THR A 126 7.13 6.41 16.97
C THR A 126 8.31 7.18 17.55
N ALA A 127 9.32 6.49 18.08
CA ALA A 127 10.51 7.13 18.62
C ALA A 127 11.26 7.94 17.55
N ARG A 128 11.44 7.37 16.35
CA ARG A 128 12.12 8.06 15.25
C ARG A 128 11.30 9.23 14.72
N PHE A 129 10.00 9.06 14.53
CA PHE A 129 9.10 10.11 14.04
C PHE A 129 9.08 11.31 14.99
N ASN A 130 8.92 11.08 16.30
CA ASN A 130 8.90 12.14 17.32
C ASN A 130 10.27 12.79 17.57
N GLY A 131 11.35 12.17 17.09
CA GLY A 131 12.70 12.70 17.19
C GLY A 131 13.02 13.82 16.19
N TYR A 132 12.17 14.05 15.18
CA TYR A 132 12.32 15.15 14.23
C TYR A 132 11.42 16.32 14.60
N ALA A 133 11.99 17.53 14.57
CA ALA A 133 11.27 18.79 14.66
C ALA A 133 11.13 19.46 13.28
N VAL A 134 10.16 20.36 13.16
CA VAL A 134 9.97 21.17 11.96
C VAL A 134 11.22 22.04 11.74
N GLY A 135 11.85 21.89 10.57
CA GLY A 135 13.07 22.60 10.20
C GLY A 135 14.35 21.78 10.38
N ASP A 136 14.27 20.60 11.00
CA ASP A 136 15.41 19.69 11.08
C ASP A 136 15.81 19.19 9.69
N GLY A 137 17.11 18.93 9.53
CA GLY A 137 17.61 18.20 8.37
C GLY A 137 17.07 16.78 8.37
N PHE A 138 16.76 16.26 7.19
CA PHE A 138 16.36 14.86 7.03
C PHE A 138 17.52 14.03 6.46
N ASP A 139 17.55 12.75 6.80
CA ASP A 139 18.57 11.84 6.31
C ASP A 139 18.49 11.72 4.78
N ARG A 140 19.59 12.07 4.12
CA ARG A 140 19.66 12.09 2.65
C ARG A 140 19.51 10.69 2.05
N ALA A 141 20.07 9.66 2.68
CA ALA A 141 19.99 8.30 2.18
C ALA A 141 18.56 7.77 2.25
N LEU A 142 17.83 8.09 3.32
CA LEU A 142 16.41 7.74 3.44
C LEU A 142 15.55 8.43 2.40
N TYR A 143 15.82 9.71 2.16
CA TYR A 143 15.14 10.48 1.13
C TYR A 143 15.38 9.89 -0.27
N GLU A 144 16.63 9.60 -0.60
CA GLU A 144 17.00 9.04 -1.91
C GLU A 144 16.41 7.65 -2.13
N ARG A 145 16.36 6.81 -1.09
CA ARG A 145 15.69 5.52 -1.16
C ARG A 145 14.20 5.67 -1.45
N PHE A 146 13.48 6.49 -0.68
CA PHE A 146 12.05 6.72 -0.92
C PHE A 146 11.81 7.27 -2.34
N LEU A 147 12.63 8.22 -2.79
CA LEU A 147 12.50 8.78 -4.13
C LEU A 147 12.77 7.75 -5.23
N ARG A 148 13.74 6.85 -5.05
CA ARG A 148 13.99 5.74 -5.98
C ARG A 148 12.74 4.87 -6.08
N ASP A 149 12.20 4.41 -4.95
CA ASP A 149 11.00 3.56 -4.92
C ASP A 149 9.79 4.28 -5.56
N TYR A 150 9.64 5.58 -5.32
CA TYR A 150 8.59 6.41 -5.91
C TYR A 150 8.78 6.66 -7.42
N ALA A 151 10.03 6.77 -7.89
CA ALA A 151 10.35 6.89 -9.31
C ALA A 151 10.04 5.59 -10.06
N GLN A 152 10.28 4.44 -9.42
CA GLN A 152 10.00 3.13 -9.99
C GLN A 152 8.51 2.88 -10.25
N THR A 153 7.61 3.51 -9.48
CA THR A 153 6.16 3.43 -9.78
C THR A 153 5.79 4.05 -11.13
N ARG A 154 6.71 4.80 -11.76
CA ARG A 154 6.57 5.47 -13.06
C ARG A 154 7.55 4.95 -14.11
N GLY A 155 8.22 3.84 -13.83
CA GLY A 155 9.21 3.24 -14.74
C GLY A 155 10.57 3.93 -14.74
N PHE A 156 10.87 4.80 -13.77
CA PHE A 156 12.19 5.43 -13.62
C PHE A 156 13.05 4.73 -12.56
N ALA A 157 14.37 4.86 -12.65
CA ALA A 157 15.33 4.22 -11.73
C ALA A 157 15.16 2.69 -11.61
N ILE A 158 14.74 2.03 -12.70
CA ILE A 158 14.64 0.59 -12.83
C ILE A 158 16.01 0.05 -13.24
N ASP A 159 16.52 -0.90 -12.47
CA ASP A 159 17.82 -1.50 -12.75
C ASP A 159 17.77 -2.29 -14.07
N GLY A 160 18.76 -2.09 -14.93
CA GLY A 160 18.86 -2.74 -16.24
C GLY A 160 18.10 -2.05 -17.38
N VAL A 161 17.41 -0.94 -17.13
CA VAL A 161 16.80 -0.11 -18.19
C VAL A 161 17.81 0.91 -18.71
N ASP A 162 18.00 0.94 -20.03
CA ASP A 162 18.73 1.99 -20.71
C ASP A 162 17.79 3.18 -20.96
N TYR A 163 17.97 4.24 -20.19
CA TYR A 163 17.15 5.45 -20.29
C TYR A 163 17.56 6.38 -21.43
N ASP A 164 18.71 6.14 -22.07
CA ASP A 164 19.17 6.90 -23.24
C ASP A 164 18.78 6.22 -24.56
N ALA A 165 18.24 4.99 -24.50
CA ALA A 165 17.78 4.26 -25.67
C ALA A 165 16.56 4.94 -26.31
N GLU A 166 16.58 5.06 -27.64
CA GLU A 166 15.39 5.47 -28.40
C GLU A 166 14.32 4.38 -28.31
N PHE A 167 13.07 4.80 -28.14
CA PHE A 167 11.90 3.92 -28.23
C PHE A 167 10.76 4.64 -28.93
N ASP A 168 9.96 3.88 -29.68
CA ASP A 168 8.72 4.37 -30.28
C ASP A 168 7.57 4.17 -29.29
N THR A 169 6.94 5.28 -28.88
CA THR A 169 5.81 5.23 -27.95
C THR A 169 4.57 4.58 -28.58
N ASP A 170 4.35 4.76 -29.88
CA ASP A 170 3.20 4.19 -30.59
C ASP A 170 3.35 2.66 -30.71
N GLU A 171 4.57 2.18 -31.00
CA GLU A 171 4.89 0.74 -31.03
C GLU A 171 4.66 0.11 -29.64
N VAL A 172 5.20 0.74 -28.58
CA VAL A 172 5.08 0.24 -27.19
C VAL A 172 3.63 0.22 -26.70
N CYS A 173 2.85 1.26 -27.03
CA CYS A 173 1.44 1.36 -26.63
C CYS A 173 0.50 0.57 -27.57
N GLY A 174 1.01 -0.03 -28.65
CA GLY A 174 0.21 -0.74 -29.64
C GLY A 174 -0.80 0.16 -30.36
N VAL A 175 -0.49 1.46 -30.46
CA VAL A 175 -1.33 2.42 -31.18
C VAL A 175 -1.05 2.24 -32.66
N ALA A 176 -2.10 2.02 -33.45
CA ALA A 176 -1.93 1.94 -34.90
C ALA A 176 -1.30 3.25 -35.40
N PRO A 177 -0.29 3.20 -36.30
CA PRO A 177 0.38 4.40 -36.77
C PRO A 177 -0.66 5.37 -37.32
N THR A 178 -0.74 6.55 -36.73
CA THR A 178 -1.65 7.60 -37.19
C THR A 178 -1.24 7.92 -38.61
N SER A 179 -2.06 7.56 -39.60
CA SER A 179 -1.79 7.89 -41.00
C SER A 179 -1.67 9.41 -41.09
N ALA A 180 -0.45 9.92 -41.25
CA ALA A 180 -0.22 11.35 -41.45
C ALA A 180 -0.97 11.79 -42.71
N SER A 181 -1.95 12.69 -42.53
CA SER A 181 -2.65 13.38 -43.61
C SER A 181 -1.85 14.56 -44.14
#